data_AF-A0A2T1D1S1-F1
#
_entry.id   AF-A0A2T1D1S1-F1
#
_cell.length_a   1.000
_cell.length_b   1.000
_cell.length_c   1.000
_cell.angle_alpha   90.00
_cell.angle_beta   90.00
_cell.angle_gamma   90.00
#
_symmetry.space_group_name_H-M   'P 1'
#
loop_
_entity.id
_entity.type
_entity.pdbx_description
1 polymer ?
#
loop_
_entity_poly.entity_id
_entity_poly.type
_entity_poly.pdbx_seq_one_letter_code
_entity_poly.pdbx_strand_id
1 'polypeptide(L)'
;MSGSLQVLKPLFKLSRRRFNQLTALAAISILAGGLTSCSDAPKPPLVVVHRETYHIFIGNKLVQEGGEQTVTLKSGIIKTISISRRTTEKTETTLKNAALDGGDAIVILHTLYDPQIEIDGVVEQAILSTPLLKATHDRCRDVYHQVKKGDRIRDPQALDVLDTIVSGSSKIRNAKNGNLIQQRYRLASQNSRLVELQTYLEVAVDRSEIPPERKQQLKGIYQYVRAGEALPSVADLDALTAIDAIVQGSTLPVPLRQRYAFASAQTRAFTADEAIQNLIRSSHHAEGEAGSYLETYNRIWLGLDIKNQVILTSLNLLIDKSNLPPEVKTIYKLAHDRFFNQNKQLECCDVEGEKSKSFYGGMNRSEECG
;
A
#
# COMPACT_ATOMS: atom_id res chain seq x y z
N MET A 1 -26.88 -26.71 32.80
CA MET A 1 -27.20 -27.42 31.54
C MET A 1 -27.56 -26.40 30.49
N SER A 2 -26.83 -26.42 29.36
CA SER A 2 -27.10 -25.79 28.06
C SER A 2 -27.71 -24.37 28.05
N GLY A 3 -26.84 -23.38 27.88
CA GLY A 3 -27.18 -22.01 27.48
C GLY A 3 -26.11 -21.51 26.50
N SER A 4 -26.02 -22.17 25.34
CA SER A 4 -24.95 -22.05 24.37
C SER A 4 -25.14 -20.87 23.41
N LEU A 5 -24.10 -20.02 23.27
CA LEU A 5 -23.65 -19.42 22.00
C LEU A 5 -24.73 -18.81 21.08
N GLN A 6 -25.32 -17.67 21.46
CA GLN A 6 -26.11 -16.85 20.52
C GLN A 6 -26.02 -15.34 20.80
N VAL A 7 -24.85 -14.72 20.73
CA VAL A 7 -24.76 -13.28 20.38
C VAL A 7 -23.45 -13.05 19.63
N LEU A 8 -23.44 -13.35 18.33
CA LEU A 8 -22.62 -12.74 17.26
C LEU A 8 -22.82 -13.51 15.94
N LYS A 9 -24.05 -13.43 15.41
CA LYS A 9 -24.43 -13.60 14.00
C LYS A 9 -25.91 -13.22 13.91
N PRO A 10 -26.36 -12.34 12.99
CA PRO A 10 -25.92 -12.30 11.60
C PRO A 10 -25.70 -10.86 11.05
N LEU A 11 -24.52 -10.55 10.47
CA LEU A 11 -24.41 -9.40 9.53
C LEU A 11 -23.32 -9.53 8.44
N PHE A 12 -22.70 -10.69 8.28
CA PHE A 12 -21.69 -10.89 7.23
C PHE A 12 -21.87 -12.23 6.52
N LYS A 13 -22.55 -12.19 5.37
CA LYS A 13 -22.62 -13.28 4.39
C LYS A 13 -22.08 -12.82 3.03
N LEU A 14 -20.95 -12.11 3.03
CA LEU A 14 -20.02 -12.17 1.90
C LEU A 14 -19.14 -13.40 2.14
N SER A 15 -19.26 -14.43 1.31
CA SER A 15 -18.47 -15.66 1.45
C SER A 15 -16.98 -15.31 1.48
N ARG A 16 -16.22 -15.80 2.48
CA ARG A 16 -14.75 -15.66 2.62
C ARG A 16 -13.99 -15.83 1.29
N ARG A 17 -14.51 -16.70 0.41
CA ARG A 17 -14.03 -16.93 -0.96
C ARG A 17 -14.16 -15.70 -1.89
N ARG A 18 -15.29 -15.00 -1.89
CA ARG A 18 -15.51 -13.78 -2.69
C ARG A 18 -14.69 -12.60 -2.17
N PHE A 19 -14.52 -12.49 -0.85
CA PHE A 19 -13.65 -11.47 -0.25
C PHE A 19 -12.19 -11.69 -0.64
N ASN A 20 -11.68 -12.93 -0.49
CA ASN A 20 -10.32 -13.29 -0.91
C ASN A 20 -10.09 -13.14 -2.42
N GLN A 21 -11.11 -13.39 -3.24
CA GLN A 21 -11.06 -13.15 -4.69
C GLN A 21 -11.01 -11.66 -5.01
N LEU A 22 -11.78 -10.82 -4.31
CA LEU A 22 -11.77 -9.36 -4.51
C LEU A 22 -10.48 -8.71 -4.01
N THR A 23 -9.92 -9.17 -2.88
CA THR A 23 -8.64 -8.69 -2.37
C THR A 23 -7.46 -9.20 -3.20
N ALA A 24 -7.51 -10.43 -3.72
CA ALA A 24 -6.50 -10.91 -4.65
C ALA A 24 -6.59 -10.21 -6.02
N LEU A 25 -7.80 -9.94 -6.52
CA LEU A 25 -7.99 -9.09 -7.71
C LEU A 25 -7.52 -7.66 -7.47
N ALA A 26 -7.75 -7.08 -6.28
CA ALA A 26 -7.21 -5.78 -5.91
C ALA A 26 -5.67 -5.83 -5.86
N ALA A 27 -5.07 -6.81 -5.20
CA ALA A 27 -3.62 -7.00 -5.14
C ALA A 27 -2.99 -7.12 -6.54
N ILE A 28 -3.66 -7.83 -7.45
CA ILE A 28 -3.25 -7.97 -8.84
C ILE A 28 -3.49 -6.70 -9.66
N SER A 29 -4.56 -5.94 -9.40
CA SER A 29 -4.84 -4.65 -10.08
C SER A 29 -3.79 -3.59 -9.72
N ILE A 30 -3.27 -3.62 -8.49
CA ILE A 30 -2.17 -2.77 -8.02
C ILE A 30 -0.88 -3.04 -8.80
N LEU A 31 -0.64 -4.31 -9.11
CA LEU A 31 0.51 -4.76 -9.90
C LEU A 31 0.30 -4.54 -11.41
N ALA A 32 -0.97 -4.42 -11.87
CA ALA A 32 -1.36 -4.19 -13.26
C ALA A 32 -1.24 -2.74 -13.72
N GLY A 33 -1.82 -1.83 -12.94
CA GLY A 33 -1.96 -0.43 -13.27
C GLY A 33 -0.87 0.34 -12.57
N GLY A 34 0.38 0.13 -13.00
CA GLY A 34 1.58 0.74 -12.44
C GLY A 34 1.24 2.07 -11.81
N LEU A 35 1.44 2.16 -10.48
CA LEU A 35 1.23 3.37 -9.72
C LEU A 35 1.97 4.51 -10.44
N THR A 36 1.21 5.31 -11.18
CA THR A 36 1.64 6.62 -11.61
C THR A 36 1.77 7.47 -10.36
N SER A 37 2.91 7.36 -9.68
CA SER A 37 3.66 8.45 -9.05
C SER A 37 4.71 7.88 -8.08
N CYS A 38 5.95 7.87 -8.57
CA CYS A 38 7.22 8.03 -7.87
C CYS A 38 7.67 6.95 -6.87
N SER A 39 8.52 6.02 -7.34
CA SER A 39 9.93 5.90 -6.93
C SER A 39 10.51 4.61 -7.52
N ASP A 40 11.59 4.75 -8.28
CA ASP A 40 12.55 3.78 -8.82
C ASP A 40 12.23 2.27 -8.81
N ALA A 41 12.45 1.68 -9.99
CA ALA A 41 12.39 0.25 -10.29
C ALA A 41 12.99 -0.66 -9.20
N PRO A 42 12.43 -1.86 -8.98
CA PRO A 42 13.01 -2.82 -8.05
C PRO A 42 14.37 -3.28 -8.58
N LYS A 43 15.45 -2.76 -7.98
CA LYS A 43 16.77 -3.38 -8.07
C LYS A 43 16.75 -4.68 -7.26
N PRO A 44 17.45 -5.73 -7.71
CA PRO A 44 17.53 -7.01 -6.99
C PRO A 44 18.10 -6.79 -5.58
N PRO A 45 17.72 -7.62 -4.59
CA PRO A 45 18.10 -7.40 -3.21
C PRO A 45 19.61 -7.62 -3.04
N LEU A 46 20.35 -6.52 -2.88
CA LEU A 46 21.52 -6.52 -2.01
C LEU A 46 21.04 -6.96 -0.63
N VAL A 47 21.77 -7.86 0.03
CA VAL A 47 21.54 -8.20 1.43
C VAL A 47 21.81 -6.94 2.26
N VAL A 48 20.81 -6.08 2.35
CA VAL A 48 20.76 -4.94 3.25
C VAL A 48 20.26 -5.51 4.56
N VAL A 49 21.11 -5.50 5.59
CA VAL A 49 20.70 -5.68 6.97
C VAL A 49 19.60 -4.65 7.24
N HIS A 50 18.34 -5.07 7.13
CA HIS A 50 17.20 -4.18 7.27
C HIS A 50 17.06 -3.81 8.74
N ARG A 51 17.54 -2.62 9.10
CA ARG A 51 17.19 -2.02 10.39
C ARG A 51 15.72 -1.64 10.36
N GLU A 52 14.97 -2.12 11.35
CA GLU A 52 13.56 -1.82 11.48
C GLU A 52 13.35 -0.31 11.58
N THR A 53 12.62 0.26 10.61
CA THR A 53 12.49 1.72 10.47
C THR A 53 11.02 2.13 10.50
N TYR A 54 10.72 3.20 11.23
CA TYR A 54 9.39 3.77 11.37
C TYR A 54 9.38 5.21 10.86
N HIS A 55 8.54 5.48 9.88
CA HIS A 55 8.28 6.84 9.42
C HIS A 55 7.08 7.41 10.16
N ILE A 56 7.29 8.45 10.97
CA ILE A 56 6.20 9.09 11.70
C ILE A 56 6.12 10.57 11.34
N PHE A 57 4.89 11.07 11.24
CA PHE A 57 4.65 12.48 11.04
C PHE A 57 4.35 13.14 12.39
N ILE A 58 5.03 14.25 12.68
CA ILE A 58 4.85 15.05 13.89
C ILE A 58 4.29 16.43 13.53
N GLY A 59 3.24 16.83 14.25
CA GLY A 59 2.56 18.10 14.04
C GLY A 59 3.43 19.31 14.38
N ASN A 60 3.13 20.44 13.75
CA ASN A 60 3.93 21.67 13.89
C ASN A 60 4.07 22.14 15.34
N LYS A 61 3.02 22.01 16.15
CA LYS A 61 3.05 22.40 17.57
C LYS A 61 4.08 21.59 18.35
N LEU A 62 4.05 20.26 18.19
CA LEU A 62 5.00 19.35 18.86
C LEU A 62 6.44 19.62 18.41
N VAL A 63 6.65 19.96 17.14
CA VAL A 63 7.97 20.38 16.65
C VAL A 63 8.44 21.68 17.30
N GLN A 64 7.57 22.68 17.42
CA GLN A 64 7.92 23.99 17.98
C GLN A 64 8.21 23.91 19.48
N GLU A 65 7.35 23.21 20.22
CA GLU A 65 7.32 23.20 21.68
C GLU A 65 8.07 22.02 22.29
N GLY A 66 8.39 20.99 21.50
CA GLY A 66 8.89 19.71 22.00
C GLY A 66 7.80 18.95 22.77
N GLY A 67 8.09 17.71 23.15
CA GLY A 67 7.15 16.89 23.92
C GLY A 67 7.35 15.41 23.71
N GLU A 68 6.25 14.66 23.79
CA GLU A 68 6.25 13.21 23.64
C GLU A 68 5.33 12.79 22.50
N GLN A 69 5.72 11.75 21.79
CA GLN A 69 4.93 11.10 20.75
C GLN A 69 4.92 9.60 20.98
N THR A 70 3.78 8.95 20.79
CA THR A 70 3.67 7.49 20.85
C THR A 70 3.89 6.88 19.47
N VAL A 71 4.53 5.71 19.45
CA VAL A 71 4.79 4.89 18.27
C VAL A 71 4.39 3.45 18.60
N THR A 72 3.49 2.89 17.80
CA THR A 72 3.14 1.46 17.88
C THR A 72 4.10 0.68 16.99
N LEU A 73 4.84 -0.25 17.58
CA LEU A 73 5.84 -1.08 16.90
C LEU A 73 5.18 -2.23 16.14
N LYS A 74 5.91 -2.86 15.22
CA LYS A 74 5.54 -4.10 14.50
C LYS A 74 5.35 -5.28 15.45
N SER A 75 5.96 -5.25 16.63
CA SER A 75 5.67 -6.17 17.75
C SER A 75 4.32 -5.91 18.42
N GLY A 76 3.62 -4.83 18.06
CA GLY A 76 2.37 -4.37 18.68
C GLY A 76 2.56 -3.59 19.98
N ILE A 77 3.79 -3.46 20.48
CA ILE A 77 4.11 -2.71 21.69
C ILE A 77 4.08 -1.22 21.37
N ILE A 78 3.49 -0.43 22.27
CA ILE A 78 3.50 1.03 22.19
C ILE A 78 4.72 1.55 22.96
N LYS A 79 5.52 2.40 22.32
CA LYS A 79 6.63 3.14 22.93
C LYS A 79 6.38 4.63 22.82
N THR A 80 6.83 5.37 23.83
CA THR A 80 6.86 6.82 23.81
C THR A 80 8.26 7.29 23.46
N ILE A 81 8.37 8.23 22.53
CA ILE A 81 9.62 8.91 22.18
C ILE A 81 9.54 10.38 22.58
N SER A 82 10.67 10.93 23.02
CA SER A 82 10.80 12.36 23.27
C SER A 82 11.17 13.09 21.99
N ILE A 83 10.45 14.15 21.69
CA ILE A 83 10.68 15.03 20.54
C ILE A 83 11.28 16.33 21.04
N SER A 84 12.49 16.62 20.58
CA SER A 84 13.18 17.88 20.88
C SER A 84 12.48 19.07 20.24
N ARG A 85 12.61 20.24 20.87
CA ARG A 85 12.19 21.51 20.28
C ARG A 85 12.95 21.77 18.99
N ARG A 86 12.24 22.31 18.00
CA ARG A 86 12.76 22.67 16.68
C ARG A 86 13.36 21.49 15.91
N THR A 87 12.82 20.30 16.13
CA THR A 87 13.12 19.11 15.31
C THR A 87 12.94 19.43 13.82
N THR A 88 13.87 18.98 12.98
CA THR A 88 13.83 19.20 11.53
C THR A 88 13.30 17.97 10.78
N GLU A 89 12.90 18.18 9.54
CA GLU A 89 12.51 17.08 8.63
C GLU A 89 13.60 16.01 8.55
N LYS A 90 13.18 14.73 8.58
CA LYS A 90 14.04 13.53 8.56
C LYS A 90 15.02 13.41 9.73
N THR A 91 14.74 14.07 10.86
CA THR A 91 15.49 13.80 12.10
C THR A 91 15.27 12.34 12.50
N GLU A 92 16.35 11.64 12.84
CA GLU A 92 16.28 10.26 13.28
C GLU A 92 16.35 10.15 14.80
N THR A 93 15.64 9.18 15.36
CA THR A 93 15.71 8.81 16.78
C THR A 93 15.78 7.30 16.89
N THR A 94 16.60 6.80 17.81
CA THR A 94 16.79 5.36 18.00
C THR A 94 16.01 4.86 19.21
N LEU A 95 15.21 3.82 18.99
CA LEU A 95 14.57 3.03 20.04
C LEU A 95 15.43 1.80 20.33
N LYS A 96 16.11 1.80 21.48
CA LYS A 96 17.01 0.71 21.85
C LYS A 96 16.27 -0.60 22.12
N ASN A 97 16.80 -1.72 21.62
CA ASN A 97 16.26 -3.07 21.82
C ASN A 97 14.74 -3.17 21.55
N ALA A 98 14.27 -2.47 20.51
CA ALA A 98 12.86 -2.32 20.19
C ALA A 98 12.47 -3.00 18.87
N ALA A 99 13.44 -3.35 18.02
CA ALA A 99 13.20 -4.08 16.80
C ALA A 99 12.83 -5.54 17.10
N LEU A 100 12.17 -6.19 16.13
CA LEU A 100 11.70 -7.57 16.26
C LEU A 100 12.84 -8.60 16.44
N ASP A 101 14.02 -8.31 15.91
CA ASP A 101 15.22 -9.13 16.07
C ASP A 101 15.94 -8.90 17.42
N GLY A 102 15.36 -8.04 18.28
CA GLY A 102 15.96 -7.63 19.55
C GLY A 102 16.98 -6.48 19.41
N GLY A 103 17.22 -5.99 18.19
CA GLY A 103 18.10 -4.87 17.90
C GLY A 103 17.43 -3.51 18.09
N ASP A 104 18.10 -2.47 17.61
CA ASP A 104 17.62 -1.10 17.65
C ASP A 104 16.67 -0.81 16.48
N ALA A 105 15.56 -0.12 16.76
CA ALA A 105 14.67 0.42 15.74
C ALA A 105 14.96 1.91 15.50
N ILE A 106 14.86 2.35 14.24
CA ILE A 106 15.04 3.75 13.85
C ILE A 106 13.66 4.37 13.63
N VAL A 107 13.47 5.57 14.17
CA VAL A 107 12.28 6.39 13.94
C VAL A 107 12.69 7.64 13.18
N ILE A 108 12.15 7.82 11.98
CA ILE A 108 12.40 8.96 11.11
C ILE A 108 11.21 9.92 11.23
N LEU A 109 11.50 11.15 11.63
CA LEU A 109 10.50 12.19 11.91
C LEU A 109 10.24 13.03 10.66
N HIS A 110 8.97 13.13 10.28
CA HIS A 110 8.49 13.98 9.19
C HIS A 110 7.62 15.11 9.74
N THR A 111 7.66 16.29 9.15
CA THR A 111 6.83 17.42 9.58
C THR A 111 6.54 18.37 8.42
N LEU A 112 5.53 19.24 8.57
CA LEU A 112 5.34 20.41 7.69
C LEU A 112 6.02 21.66 8.23
N TYR A 113 6.53 21.63 9.46
CA TYR A 113 7.21 22.78 10.02
C TYR A 113 8.59 22.94 9.38
N ASP A 114 8.79 24.10 8.75
CA ASP A 114 10.07 24.50 8.22
C ASP A 114 10.18 26.03 8.19
N PRO A 115 11.02 26.63 9.05
CA PRO A 115 11.14 28.08 9.11
C PRO A 115 11.82 28.68 7.87
N GLN A 116 12.47 27.88 7.01
CA GLN A 116 13.16 28.36 5.81
C GLN A 116 12.33 28.22 4.53
N ILE A 117 11.38 27.28 4.50
CA ILE A 117 10.60 26.94 3.29
C ILE A 117 9.21 27.60 3.29
N GLU A 118 8.73 28.06 4.45
CA GLU A 118 7.40 28.70 4.59
C GLU A 118 6.24 27.91 3.96
N ILE A 119 6.27 26.58 4.12
CA ILE A 119 5.28 25.63 3.56
C ILE A 119 3.83 26.11 3.80
N ASP A 120 3.57 26.61 5.01
CA ASP A 120 2.28 27.12 5.45
C ASP A 120 1.76 28.26 4.58
N GLY A 121 2.59 29.29 4.35
CA GLY A 121 2.23 30.44 3.55
C GLY A 121 1.95 30.06 2.10
N VAL A 122 2.75 29.16 1.52
CA VAL A 122 2.58 28.73 0.13
C VAL A 122 1.28 27.94 -0.04
N VAL A 123 0.96 27.02 0.86
CA VAL A 123 -0.27 26.21 0.78
C VAL A 123 -1.52 27.07 1.02
N GLU A 124 -1.52 27.94 2.05
CA GLU A 124 -2.63 28.85 2.31
C GLU A 124 -2.90 29.78 1.11
N GLN A 125 -1.84 30.34 0.51
CA GLN A 125 -1.98 31.17 -0.68
C GLN A 125 -2.48 30.39 -1.90
N ALA A 126 -2.14 29.10 -2.03
CA ALA A 126 -2.65 28.24 -3.09
C ALA A 126 -4.15 27.97 -2.91
N ILE A 127 -4.58 27.70 -1.67
CA ILE A 127 -6.00 27.57 -1.34
C ILE A 127 -6.74 28.84 -1.71
N LEU A 128 -6.27 30.02 -1.26
CA LEU A 128 -6.93 31.30 -1.48
C LEU A 128 -7.02 31.73 -2.96
N SER A 129 -6.04 31.35 -3.79
CA SER A 129 -6.07 31.70 -5.23
C SER A 129 -6.85 30.75 -6.11
N THR A 130 -7.28 29.60 -5.58
CA THR A 130 -8.07 28.65 -6.38
C THR A 130 -9.51 29.16 -6.46
N PRO A 131 -10.15 29.21 -7.64
CA PRO A 131 -11.51 29.74 -7.77
C PRO A 131 -12.55 28.74 -7.21
N LEU A 132 -12.77 28.78 -5.89
CA LEU A 132 -13.70 27.91 -5.18
C LEU A 132 -14.82 28.73 -4.54
N LEU A 133 -15.92 28.06 -4.21
CA LEU A 133 -16.96 28.65 -3.35
C LEU A 133 -16.37 28.92 -1.95
N LYS A 134 -16.81 30.00 -1.30
CA LYS A 134 -16.32 30.40 0.03
C LYS A 134 -16.38 29.26 1.06
N ALA A 135 -17.49 28.54 1.12
CA ALA A 135 -17.65 27.40 2.03
C ALA A 135 -16.60 26.30 1.79
N THR A 136 -16.17 26.09 0.53
CA THR A 136 -15.12 25.12 0.19
C THR A 136 -13.75 25.61 0.63
N HIS A 137 -13.45 26.92 0.50
CA HIS A 137 -12.22 27.48 1.03
C HIS A 137 -12.09 27.26 2.53
N ASP A 138 -13.13 27.58 3.30
CA ASP A 138 -13.11 27.44 4.76
C ASP A 138 -12.89 25.97 5.16
N ARG A 139 -13.59 25.03 4.52
CA ARG A 139 -13.39 23.58 4.72
C ARG A 139 -11.96 23.13 4.40
N CYS A 140 -11.37 23.59 3.29
CA CYS A 140 -10.00 23.25 2.92
C CYS A 140 -8.98 23.81 3.92
N ARG A 141 -9.18 25.02 4.44
CA ARG A 141 -8.30 25.62 5.46
C ARG A 141 -8.40 24.87 6.79
N ASP A 142 -9.62 24.55 7.22
CA ASP A 142 -9.86 23.75 8.44
C ASP A 142 -9.20 22.37 8.37
N VAL A 143 -9.29 21.71 7.20
CA VAL A 143 -8.61 20.45 6.96
C VAL A 143 -7.10 20.63 6.93
N TYR A 144 -6.59 21.67 6.28
CA TYR A 144 -5.16 21.95 6.25
C TYR A 144 -4.58 22.16 7.67
N HIS A 145 -5.31 22.86 8.53
CA HIS A 145 -4.95 23.01 9.94
C HIS A 145 -4.91 21.68 10.70
N GLN A 146 -5.81 20.72 10.40
CA GLN A 146 -5.75 19.36 10.96
C GLN A 146 -4.53 18.59 10.44
N VAL A 147 -4.23 18.70 9.15
CA VAL A 147 -3.03 18.09 8.54
C VAL A 147 -1.75 18.62 9.20
N LYS A 148 -1.64 19.94 9.42
CA LYS A 148 -0.50 20.56 10.14
C LYS A 148 -0.33 20.07 11.57
N LYS A 149 -1.43 19.69 12.22
CA LYS A 149 -1.39 19.13 13.58
C LYS A 149 -1.03 17.64 13.59
N GLY A 150 -1.11 16.96 12.46
CA GLY A 150 -0.98 15.51 12.38
C GLY A 150 -2.20 14.77 12.96
N ASP A 151 -3.35 15.45 13.02
CA ASP A 151 -4.58 14.92 13.62
C ASP A 151 -5.41 14.10 12.62
N ARG A 152 -6.42 13.39 13.13
CA ARG A 152 -7.48 12.79 12.31
C ARG A 152 -8.26 13.85 11.54
N ILE A 153 -8.77 13.49 10.37
CA ILE A 153 -9.46 14.41 9.46
C ILE A 153 -10.98 14.27 9.63
N ARG A 154 -11.67 15.36 9.93
CA ARG A 154 -13.12 15.37 10.07
C ARG A 154 -13.87 15.41 8.74
N ASP A 155 -13.21 15.94 7.70
CA ASP A 155 -13.80 16.15 6.38
C ASP A 155 -12.88 15.58 5.28
N PRO A 156 -13.00 14.27 4.98
CA PRO A 156 -12.17 13.62 3.97
C PRO A 156 -12.36 14.21 2.56
N GLN A 157 -13.56 14.71 2.23
CA GLN A 157 -13.83 15.28 0.91
C GLN A 157 -13.08 16.59 0.71
N ALA A 158 -13.06 17.46 1.72
CA ALA A 158 -12.27 18.69 1.66
C ALA A 158 -10.76 18.41 1.63
N LEU A 159 -10.29 17.31 2.20
CA LEU A 159 -8.91 16.85 2.05
C LEU A 159 -8.59 16.42 0.62
N ASP A 160 -9.48 15.71 -0.06
CA ASP A 160 -9.28 15.30 -1.46
C ASP A 160 -9.23 16.53 -2.40
N VAL A 161 -10.07 17.54 -2.13
CA VAL A 161 -10.01 18.83 -2.84
C VAL A 161 -8.68 19.52 -2.55
N LEU A 162 -8.24 19.57 -1.28
CA LEU A 162 -6.97 20.19 -0.91
C LEU A 162 -5.77 19.49 -1.57
N ASP A 163 -5.78 18.15 -1.64
CA ASP A 163 -4.75 17.37 -2.33
C ASP A 163 -4.67 17.74 -3.82
N THR A 164 -5.83 17.97 -4.45
CA THR A 164 -5.92 18.42 -5.85
C THR A 164 -5.35 19.83 -6.00
N ILE A 165 -5.68 20.76 -5.09
CA ILE A 165 -5.13 22.12 -5.08
C ILE A 165 -3.61 22.07 -4.95
N VAL A 166 -3.07 21.31 -3.98
CA VAL A 166 -1.63 21.28 -3.73
C VAL A 166 -0.86 20.67 -4.91
N SER A 167 -1.42 19.62 -5.51
CA SER A 167 -0.81 18.96 -6.67
C SER A 167 -0.89 19.80 -7.94
N GLY A 168 -2.01 20.50 -8.15
CA GLY A 168 -2.29 21.28 -9.36
C GLY A 168 -1.77 22.71 -9.34
N SER A 169 -1.50 23.29 -8.17
CA SER A 169 -1.17 24.71 -8.01
C SER A 169 0.12 25.12 -8.72
N SER A 170 0.00 26.08 -9.64
CA SER A 170 1.15 26.74 -10.27
C SER A 170 1.99 27.52 -9.26
N LYS A 171 1.38 28.07 -8.20
CA LYS A 171 2.12 28.77 -7.13
C LYS A 171 3.08 27.83 -6.42
N ILE A 172 2.62 26.64 -6.07
CA ILE A 172 3.46 25.65 -5.41
C ILE A 172 4.54 25.18 -6.37
N ARG A 173 4.19 24.88 -7.62
CA ARG A 173 5.16 24.46 -8.64
C ARG A 173 6.27 25.48 -8.89
N ASN A 174 5.93 26.77 -8.88
CA ASN A 174 6.87 27.85 -9.15
C ASN A 174 7.62 28.33 -7.90
N ALA A 175 7.28 27.84 -6.70
CA ALA A 175 8.01 28.17 -5.48
C ALA A 175 9.43 27.59 -5.53
N LYS A 176 10.39 28.27 -4.90
CA LYS A 176 11.82 27.87 -4.83
C LYS A 176 12.05 26.42 -4.38
N ASN A 177 11.11 25.86 -3.61
CA ASN A 177 11.13 24.48 -3.11
C ASN A 177 9.82 23.72 -3.42
N GLY A 178 9.17 24.01 -4.55
CA GLY A 178 7.83 23.50 -4.89
C GLY A 178 7.67 21.99 -4.76
N ASN A 179 8.60 21.22 -5.34
CA ASN A 179 8.57 19.75 -5.27
C ASN A 179 8.65 19.24 -3.83
N LEU A 180 9.51 19.85 -3.00
CA LEU A 180 9.68 19.46 -1.60
C LEU A 180 8.43 19.81 -0.77
N ILE A 181 7.80 20.96 -1.05
CA ILE A 181 6.52 21.37 -0.45
C ILE A 181 5.44 20.33 -0.77
N GLN A 182 5.30 19.95 -2.04
CA GLN A 182 4.33 18.94 -2.46
C GLN A 182 4.59 17.59 -1.81
N GLN A 183 5.84 17.14 -1.77
CA GLN A 183 6.21 15.86 -1.16
C GLN A 183 5.87 15.84 0.33
N ARG A 184 6.27 16.86 1.09
CA ARG A 184 6.01 16.95 2.54
C ARG A 184 4.51 17.06 2.83
N TYR A 185 3.79 17.87 2.07
CA TYR A 185 2.33 17.94 2.15
C TYR A 185 1.69 16.57 1.89
N ARG A 186 2.12 15.86 0.84
CA ARG A 186 1.58 14.54 0.51
C ARG A 186 1.79 13.56 1.65
N LEU A 187 2.97 13.53 2.26
CA LEU A 187 3.25 12.70 3.44
C LEU A 187 2.32 13.05 4.61
N ALA A 188 2.13 14.33 4.91
CA ALA A 188 1.25 14.79 5.98
C ALA A 188 -0.22 14.43 5.73
N SER A 189 -0.70 14.64 4.51
CA SER A 189 -2.06 14.31 4.06
C SER A 189 -2.31 12.80 4.09
N GLN A 190 -1.32 12.00 3.69
CA GLN A 190 -1.38 10.55 3.80
C GLN A 190 -1.39 10.08 5.25
N ASN A 191 -0.55 10.68 6.11
CA ASN A 191 -0.51 10.36 7.55
C ASN A 191 -1.85 10.66 8.22
N SER A 192 -2.48 11.80 7.92
CA SER A 192 -3.74 12.19 8.56
C SER A 192 -4.86 11.18 8.30
N ARG A 193 -4.89 10.58 7.10
CA ARG A 193 -5.78 9.45 6.76
C ARG A 193 -5.42 8.15 7.50
N LEU A 194 -4.12 7.89 7.70
CA LEU A 194 -3.65 6.71 8.43
C LEU A 194 -3.93 6.81 9.94
N VAL A 195 -3.86 8.01 10.52
CA VAL A 195 -4.16 8.28 11.93
C VAL A 195 -5.60 7.90 12.26
N GLU A 196 -6.55 8.23 11.38
CA GLU A 196 -7.96 7.87 11.58
C GLU A 196 -8.17 6.34 11.57
N LEU A 197 -7.57 5.65 10.58
CA LEU A 197 -7.60 4.19 10.50
C LEU A 197 -6.97 3.54 11.74
N GLN A 198 -5.80 4.01 12.15
CA GLN A 198 -5.10 3.51 13.32
C GLN A 198 -5.93 3.71 14.60
N THR A 199 -6.43 4.91 14.83
CA THR A 199 -7.23 5.24 16.02
C THR A 199 -8.48 4.35 16.10
N TYR A 200 -9.17 4.16 14.97
CA TYR A 200 -10.35 3.31 14.94
C TYR A 200 -10.01 1.86 15.29
N LEU A 201 -8.97 1.32 14.67
CA LEU A 201 -8.53 -0.07 14.87
C LEU A 201 -8.07 -0.31 16.30
N GLU A 202 -7.28 0.59 16.87
CA GLU A 202 -6.81 0.49 18.25
C GLU A 202 -7.99 0.48 19.22
N VAL A 203 -8.95 1.40 19.06
CA VAL A 203 -10.17 1.43 19.89
C VAL A 203 -11.01 0.16 19.74
N ALA A 204 -11.19 -0.34 18.51
CA ALA A 204 -11.96 -1.55 18.26
C ALA A 204 -11.31 -2.80 18.87
N VAL A 205 -9.98 -2.93 18.71
CA VAL A 205 -9.19 -4.03 19.29
C VAL A 205 -9.20 -3.94 20.82
N ASP A 206 -9.02 -2.75 21.40
CA ASP A 206 -8.96 -2.57 22.85
C ASP A 206 -10.29 -2.87 23.53
N ARG A 207 -11.42 -2.54 22.89
CA ARG A 207 -12.77 -2.85 23.40
C ARG A 207 -13.20 -4.30 23.20
N SER A 208 -12.52 -5.06 22.35
CA SER A 208 -12.88 -6.46 22.11
C SER A 208 -12.54 -7.35 23.31
N GLU A 209 -13.24 -8.48 23.45
CA GLU A 209 -13.03 -9.46 24.53
C GLU A 209 -11.91 -10.47 24.21
N ILE A 210 -11.07 -10.21 23.19
CA ILE A 210 -9.98 -11.12 22.83
C ILE A 210 -8.81 -11.02 23.83
N PRO A 211 -7.99 -12.07 23.97
CA PRO A 211 -6.84 -12.06 24.89
C PRO A 211 -5.83 -10.94 24.58
N PRO A 212 -5.14 -10.40 25.60
CA PRO A 212 -4.17 -9.30 25.43
C PRO A 212 -3.08 -9.59 24.39
N GLU A 213 -2.55 -10.81 24.36
CA GLU A 213 -1.54 -11.24 23.38
C GLU A 213 -2.07 -11.12 21.94
N ARG A 214 -3.34 -11.51 21.73
CA ARG A 214 -3.99 -11.38 20.43
C ARG A 214 -4.25 -9.92 20.07
N LYS A 215 -4.61 -9.07 21.04
CA LYS A 215 -4.74 -7.62 20.81
C LYS A 215 -3.41 -7.03 20.34
N GLN A 216 -2.32 -7.36 21.03
CA GLN A 216 -0.98 -6.92 20.67
C GLN A 216 -0.60 -7.41 19.27
N GLN A 217 -0.83 -8.69 18.96
CA GLN A 217 -0.57 -9.22 17.62
C GLN A 217 -1.34 -8.45 16.54
N LEU A 218 -2.64 -8.19 16.72
CA LEU A 218 -3.42 -7.42 15.74
C LEU A 218 -2.89 -5.99 15.54
N LYS A 219 -2.46 -5.33 16.62
CA LYS A 219 -1.83 -4.01 16.55
C LYS A 219 -0.50 -4.04 15.78
N GLY A 220 0.30 -5.09 16.00
CA GLY A 220 1.56 -5.32 15.28
C GLY A 220 1.35 -5.59 13.79
N ILE A 221 0.45 -6.52 13.44
CA ILE A 221 0.10 -6.84 12.06
C ILE A 221 -0.40 -5.61 11.29
N TYR A 222 -1.17 -4.74 11.94
CA TYR A 222 -1.58 -3.49 11.30
C TYR A 222 -0.40 -2.57 10.94
N GLN A 223 0.72 -2.58 11.68
CA GLN A 223 1.90 -1.78 11.31
C GLN A 223 2.54 -2.24 10.00
N TYR A 224 2.50 -3.54 9.68
CA TYR A 224 2.94 -4.03 8.37
C TYR A 224 2.03 -3.56 7.24
N VAL A 225 0.71 -3.56 7.47
CA VAL A 225 -0.27 -3.01 6.51
C VAL A 225 -0.03 -1.51 6.29
N ARG A 226 0.23 -0.77 7.38
CA ARG A 226 0.54 0.66 7.33
C ARG A 226 1.83 0.94 6.56
N ALA A 227 2.86 0.11 6.74
CA ALA A 227 4.15 0.22 6.07
C ALA A 227 4.11 -0.27 4.62
N GLY A 228 3.09 -1.03 4.21
CA GLY A 228 3.03 -1.66 2.90
C GLY A 228 4.06 -2.78 2.75
N GLU A 229 4.35 -3.50 3.84
CA GLU A 229 5.34 -4.57 3.89
C GLU A 229 4.67 -5.96 3.93
N ALA A 230 5.46 -7.01 3.65
CA ALA A 230 5.06 -8.39 3.89
C ALA A 230 4.93 -8.69 5.40
N LEU A 231 4.07 -9.63 5.75
CA LEU A 231 3.98 -10.16 7.11
C LEU A 231 5.18 -11.07 7.41
N PRO A 232 5.61 -11.17 8.68
CA PRO A 232 6.75 -12.00 9.06
C PRO A 232 6.49 -13.50 8.88
N SER A 233 5.22 -13.91 8.84
CA SER A 233 4.82 -15.30 8.63
C SER A 233 3.49 -15.40 7.89
N VAL A 234 3.37 -16.42 7.04
CA VAL A 234 2.10 -16.77 6.39
C VAL A 234 1.01 -17.21 7.39
N ALA A 235 1.40 -17.61 8.61
CA ALA A 235 0.45 -17.92 9.69
C ALA A 235 -0.32 -16.68 10.16
N ASP A 236 0.24 -15.47 9.96
CA ASP A 236 -0.39 -14.22 10.37
C ASP A 236 -1.46 -13.72 9.38
N LEU A 237 -1.66 -14.38 8.24
CA LEU A 237 -2.74 -14.05 7.29
C LEU A 237 -4.14 -14.16 7.93
N ASP A 238 -4.32 -15.05 8.92
CA ASP A 238 -5.56 -15.12 9.68
C ASP A 238 -5.74 -13.91 10.62
N ALA A 239 -4.66 -13.37 11.16
CA ALA A 239 -4.68 -12.12 11.93
C ALA A 239 -5.06 -10.94 11.04
N LEU A 240 -4.46 -10.84 9.86
CA LEU A 240 -4.82 -9.83 8.88
C LEU A 240 -6.30 -9.92 8.46
N THR A 241 -6.82 -11.14 8.28
CA THR A 241 -8.25 -11.36 7.98
C THR A 241 -9.17 -10.88 9.10
N ALA A 242 -8.75 -10.99 10.36
CA ALA A 242 -9.51 -10.46 11.48
C ALA A 242 -9.54 -8.92 11.46
N ILE A 243 -8.42 -8.27 11.12
CA ILE A 243 -8.36 -6.82 10.95
C ILE A 243 -9.26 -6.37 9.79
N ASP A 244 -9.24 -7.09 8.67
CA ASP A 244 -10.11 -6.81 7.53
C ASP A 244 -11.58 -6.79 7.96
N ALA A 245 -12.01 -7.78 8.74
CA ALA A 245 -13.39 -7.84 9.24
C ALA A 245 -13.74 -6.64 10.12
N ILE A 246 -12.82 -6.20 10.99
CA ILE A 246 -12.99 -5.01 11.84
C ILE A 246 -13.18 -3.75 10.97
N VAL A 247 -12.31 -3.55 9.98
CA VAL A 247 -12.37 -2.35 9.12
C VAL A 247 -13.59 -2.38 8.21
N GLN A 248 -13.95 -3.52 7.62
CA GLN A 248 -15.13 -3.63 6.76
C GLN A 248 -16.44 -3.48 7.53
N GLY A 249 -16.50 -3.93 8.78
CA GLY A 249 -17.65 -3.75 9.67
C GLY A 249 -17.74 -2.37 10.32
N SER A 250 -16.78 -1.49 10.06
CA SER A 250 -16.69 -0.18 10.71
C SER A 250 -17.62 0.88 10.12
N THR A 251 -17.84 1.94 10.91
CA THR A 251 -18.47 3.19 10.47
C THR A 251 -17.51 4.14 9.76
N LEU A 252 -16.29 3.71 9.42
CA LEU A 252 -15.33 4.56 8.72
C LEU A 252 -15.88 5.02 7.37
N PRO A 253 -15.49 6.21 6.88
CA PRO A 253 -15.79 6.65 5.53
C PRO A 253 -15.39 5.60 4.47
N VAL A 254 -16.21 5.43 3.42
CA VAL A 254 -15.94 4.50 2.32
C VAL A 254 -14.54 4.65 1.73
N PRO A 255 -14.02 5.88 1.47
CA PRO A 255 -12.67 6.04 0.92
C PRO A 255 -11.57 5.48 1.82
N LEU A 256 -11.72 5.58 3.15
CA LEU A 256 -10.74 5.04 4.10
C LEU A 256 -10.80 3.52 4.16
N ARG A 257 -11.99 2.92 4.12
CA ARG A 257 -12.14 1.46 4.03
C ARG A 257 -11.53 0.91 2.74
N GLN A 258 -11.73 1.59 1.61
CA GLN A 258 -11.12 1.22 0.33
C GLN A 258 -9.60 1.34 0.37
N ARG A 259 -9.07 2.43 0.94
CA ARG A 259 -7.62 2.61 1.11
C ARG A 259 -7.00 1.52 1.97
N TYR A 260 -7.64 1.16 3.07
CA TYR A 260 -7.20 0.04 3.89
C TYR A 260 -7.25 -1.28 3.11
N ALA A 261 -8.35 -1.57 2.39
CA ALA A 261 -8.49 -2.80 1.61
C ALA A 261 -7.37 -2.95 0.57
N PHE A 262 -6.97 -1.85 -0.08
CA PHE A 262 -5.84 -1.79 -0.99
C PHE A 262 -4.52 -2.14 -0.27
N ALA A 263 -4.25 -1.52 0.88
CA ALA A 263 -3.03 -1.77 1.65
C ALA A 263 -2.97 -3.22 2.17
N SER A 264 -4.10 -3.75 2.67
CA SER A 264 -4.24 -5.15 3.10
C SER A 264 -3.95 -6.12 1.93
N ALA A 265 -4.53 -5.84 0.75
CA ALA A 265 -4.27 -6.62 -0.46
C ALA A 265 -2.79 -6.59 -0.87
N GLN A 266 -2.14 -5.43 -0.79
CA GLN A 266 -0.72 -5.28 -1.07
C GLN A 266 0.15 -6.10 -0.11
N THR A 267 -0.09 -6.01 1.21
CA THR A 267 0.60 -6.81 2.22
C THR A 267 0.43 -8.31 1.99
N ARG A 268 -0.79 -8.77 1.62
CA ARG A 268 -1.04 -10.18 1.27
C ARG A 268 -0.23 -10.63 0.07
N ALA A 269 -0.17 -9.82 -0.99
CA ALA A 269 0.63 -10.13 -2.18
C ALA A 269 2.12 -10.22 -1.85
N PHE A 270 2.68 -9.29 -1.10
CA PHE A 270 4.10 -9.34 -0.71
C PHE A 270 4.41 -10.53 0.21
N THR A 271 3.50 -10.84 1.14
CA THR A 271 3.64 -12.04 2.00
C THR A 271 3.61 -13.33 1.19
N ALA A 272 2.71 -13.42 0.20
CA ALA A 272 2.63 -14.58 -0.69
C ALA A 272 3.88 -14.69 -1.57
N ASP A 273 4.36 -13.57 -2.10
CA ASP A 273 5.55 -13.50 -2.93
C ASP A 273 6.79 -14.02 -2.19
N GLU A 274 7.04 -13.47 -1.01
CA GLU A 274 8.16 -13.89 -0.17
C GLU A 274 8.08 -15.38 0.20
N ALA A 275 6.89 -15.87 0.56
CA ALA A 275 6.67 -17.27 0.91
C ALA A 275 6.96 -18.22 -0.27
N ILE A 276 6.56 -17.86 -1.49
CA ILE A 276 6.81 -18.68 -2.70
C ILE A 276 8.29 -18.65 -3.07
N GLN A 277 8.94 -17.49 -3.03
CA GLN A 277 10.38 -17.41 -3.30
C GLN A 277 11.17 -18.23 -2.28
N ASN A 278 10.80 -18.19 -1.01
CA ASN A 278 11.44 -19.00 0.04
C ASN A 278 11.17 -20.50 -0.14
N LEU A 279 9.97 -20.89 -0.57
CA LEU A 279 9.69 -22.28 -0.95
C LEU A 279 10.63 -22.74 -2.09
N ILE A 280 10.77 -21.95 -3.16
CA ILE A 280 11.63 -22.29 -4.30
C ILE A 280 13.10 -22.40 -3.88
N ARG A 281 13.59 -21.48 -3.04
CA ARG A 281 14.98 -21.50 -2.54
C ARG A 281 15.25 -22.68 -1.60
N SER A 282 14.26 -23.10 -0.81
CA SER A 282 14.41 -24.18 0.17
C SER A 282 14.11 -25.57 -0.38
N SER A 283 13.39 -25.68 -1.50
CA SER A 283 13.24 -26.96 -2.20
C SER A 283 14.60 -27.46 -2.69
N HIS A 284 14.95 -28.71 -2.35
CA HIS A 284 16.23 -29.39 -2.61
C HIS A 284 16.52 -29.65 -4.11
N HIS A 285 16.37 -28.65 -4.95
CA HIS A 285 16.76 -28.69 -6.36
C HIS A 285 18.26 -28.42 -6.49
N ALA A 286 18.89 -28.91 -7.57
CA ALA A 286 20.24 -28.48 -7.90
C ALA A 286 20.25 -26.95 -8.06
N GLU A 287 21.34 -26.25 -7.67
CA GLU A 287 21.39 -24.77 -7.65
C GLU A 287 20.95 -24.12 -8.97
N GLY A 288 21.17 -24.78 -10.12
CA GLY A 288 20.71 -24.31 -11.44
C GLY A 288 19.20 -24.42 -11.70
N GLU A 289 18.50 -25.34 -11.04
CA GLU A 289 17.04 -25.53 -11.17
C GLU A 289 16.26 -24.49 -10.34
N ALA A 290 16.73 -24.18 -9.13
CA ALA A 290 16.11 -23.16 -8.28
C ALA A 290 16.14 -21.76 -8.96
N GLY A 291 17.26 -21.42 -9.61
CA GLY A 291 17.37 -20.18 -10.39
C GLY A 291 16.35 -20.11 -11.53
N SER A 292 16.14 -21.22 -12.24
CA SER A 292 15.19 -21.28 -13.36
C SER A 292 13.73 -21.21 -12.90
N TYR A 293 13.41 -21.78 -11.74
CA TYR A 293 12.10 -21.62 -11.12
C TYR A 293 11.85 -20.20 -10.64
N LEU A 294 12.84 -19.55 -10.02
CA LEU A 294 12.72 -18.14 -9.61
C LEU A 294 12.53 -17.23 -10.83
N GLU A 295 13.27 -17.45 -11.92
CA GLU A 295 13.08 -16.68 -13.16
C GLU A 295 11.66 -16.86 -13.70
N THR A 296 11.20 -18.11 -13.81
CA THR A 296 9.86 -18.42 -14.33
C THR A 296 8.77 -17.81 -13.44
N TYR A 297 8.92 -17.92 -12.12
CA TYR A 297 8.03 -17.31 -11.14
C TYR A 297 7.96 -15.78 -11.28
N ASN A 298 9.12 -15.12 -11.37
CA ASN A 298 9.18 -13.66 -11.55
C ASN A 298 8.51 -13.22 -12.86
N ARG A 299 8.63 -14.02 -13.93
CA ARG A 299 7.97 -13.73 -15.21
C ARG A 299 6.45 -13.85 -15.11
N ILE A 300 5.92 -14.87 -14.41
CA ILE A 300 4.49 -14.95 -14.08
C ILE A 300 4.05 -13.69 -13.33
N TRP A 301 4.81 -13.31 -12.29
CA TRP A 301 4.47 -12.19 -11.43
C TRP A 301 4.44 -10.85 -12.17
N LEU A 302 5.39 -10.66 -13.10
CA LEU A 302 5.50 -9.46 -13.93
C LEU A 302 4.61 -9.49 -15.19
N GLY A 303 3.90 -10.59 -15.46
CA GLY A 303 3.10 -10.76 -16.67
C GLY A 303 3.94 -10.82 -17.95
N LEU A 304 5.15 -11.37 -17.88
CA LEU A 304 6.07 -11.52 -19.01
C LEU A 304 5.97 -12.92 -19.61
N ASP A 305 6.17 -13.05 -20.93
CA ASP A 305 6.16 -14.34 -21.64
C ASP A 305 7.02 -15.39 -20.94
N ILE A 306 6.67 -16.67 -21.04
CA ILE A 306 7.42 -17.77 -20.41
C ILE A 306 7.98 -18.66 -21.51
N LYS A 307 9.30 -18.81 -21.55
CA LYS A 307 9.99 -19.55 -22.62
C LYS A 307 10.02 -21.07 -22.39
N ASN A 308 10.03 -21.51 -21.13
CA ASN A 308 10.19 -22.92 -20.78
C ASN A 308 8.95 -23.49 -20.08
N GLN A 309 8.10 -24.15 -20.87
CA GLN A 309 6.84 -24.72 -20.39
C GLN A 309 7.04 -25.91 -19.44
N VAL A 310 8.15 -26.64 -19.56
CA VAL A 310 8.48 -27.76 -18.66
C VAL A 310 8.75 -27.23 -17.27
N ILE A 311 9.57 -26.18 -17.16
CA ILE A 311 9.90 -25.53 -15.89
C ILE A 311 8.64 -24.91 -15.25
N LEU A 312 7.76 -24.29 -16.06
CA LEU A 312 6.47 -23.80 -15.58
C LEU A 312 5.60 -24.91 -14.99
N THR A 313 5.50 -26.05 -15.68
CA THR A 313 4.69 -27.19 -15.22
C THR A 313 5.22 -27.74 -13.91
N SER A 314 6.55 -27.89 -13.79
CA SER A 314 7.19 -28.34 -12.56
C SER A 314 7.03 -27.33 -11.41
N LEU A 315 7.13 -26.04 -11.68
CA LEU A 315 6.90 -24.97 -10.71
C LEU A 315 5.45 -24.99 -10.18
N ASN A 316 4.47 -25.11 -11.08
CA ASN A 316 3.06 -25.24 -10.71
C ASN A 316 2.84 -26.43 -9.77
N LEU A 317 3.45 -27.57 -10.10
CA LEU A 317 3.35 -28.79 -9.30
C LEU A 317 4.05 -28.66 -7.94
N LEU A 318 5.19 -27.99 -7.87
CA LEU A 318 5.90 -27.67 -6.62
C LEU A 318 5.00 -26.85 -5.69
N ILE A 319 4.41 -25.76 -6.21
CA ILE A 319 3.54 -24.88 -5.42
C ILE A 319 2.26 -25.61 -5.00
N ASP A 320 1.64 -26.38 -5.89
CA ASP A 320 0.43 -27.12 -5.59
C ASP A 320 0.64 -28.18 -4.49
N LYS A 321 1.76 -28.91 -4.54
CA LYS A 321 2.10 -29.95 -3.56
C LYS A 321 2.72 -29.41 -2.25
N SER A 322 3.09 -28.14 -2.20
CA SER A 322 3.68 -27.53 -1.01
C SER A 322 2.71 -27.43 0.17
N ASN A 323 3.24 -27.16 1.37
CA ASN A 323 2.45 -26.87 2.56
C ASN A 323 2.03 -25.39 2.67
N LEU A 324 2.18 -24.59 1.60
CA LEU A 324 1.75 -23.20 1.60
C LEU A 324 0.25 -23.07 1.89
N PRO A 325 -0.19 -22.03 2.62
CA PRO A 325 -1.60 -21.82 2.88
C PRO A 325 -2.42 -21.69 1.58
N PRO A 326 -3.70 -22.11 1.58
CA PRO A 326 -4.57 -22.03 0.40
C PRO A 326 -4.66 -20.62 -0.20
N GLU A 327 -4.56 -19.59 0.65
CA GLU A 327 -4.58 -18.20 0.21
C GLU A 327 -3.37 -17.83 -0.65
N VAL A 328 -2.15 -18.20 -0.22
CA VAL A 328 -0.91 -17.96 -0.98
C VAL A 328 -0.98 -18.67 -2.33
N LYS A 329 -1.42 -19.94 -2.35
CA LYS A 329 -1.63 -20.70 -3.58
C LYS A 329 -2.67 -20.04 -4.51
N THR A 330 -3.71 -19.44 -3.93
CA THR A 330 -4.74 -18.73 -4.70
C THR A 330 -4.18 -17.47 -5.35
N ILE A 331 -3.38 -16.69 -4.61
CA ILE A 331 -2.71 -15.49 -5.15
C ILE A 331 -1.80 -15.88 -6.32
N TYR A 332 -1.01 -16.94 -6.17
CA TYR A 332 -0.18 -17.48 -7.25
C TYR A 332 -1.01 -17.86 -8.48
N LYS A 333 -2.07 -18.65 -8.30
CA LYS A 333 -2.94 -19.09 -9.41
C LYS A 333 -3.59 -17.92 -10.13
N LEU A 334 -4.01 -16.89 -9.40
CA LEU A 334 -4.61 -15.72 -10.02
C LEU A 334 -3.59 -14.89 -10.83
N ALA A 335 -2.34 -14.78 -10.35
CA ALA A 335 -1.26 -14.18 -11.14
C ALA A 335 -0.98 -14.98 -12.42
N HIS A 336 -0.91 -16.31 -12.29
CA HIS A 336 -0.75 -17.25 -13.40
C HIS A 336 -1.90 -17.15 -14.42
N ASP A 337 -3.15 -17.21 -13.99
CA ASP A 337 -4.32 -17.13 -14.87
C ASP A 337 -4.39 -15.79 -15.61
N ARG A 338 -4.00 -14.69 -14.95
CA ARG A 338 -3.93 -13.39 -15.59
C ARG A 338 -2.89 -13.36 -16.71
N PHE A 339 -1.70 -13.92 -16.50
CA PHE A 339 -0.69 -14.05 -17.55
C PHE A 339 -1.26 -14.75 -18.79
N PHE A 340 -1.93 -15.90 -18.60
CA PHE A 340 -2.53 -16.64 -19.73
C PHE A 340 -3.71 -15.91 -20.38
N ASN A 341 -4.49 -15.15 -19.63
CA ASN A 341 -5.60 -14.37 -20.18
C ASN A 341 -5.11 -13.15 -20.97
N GLN A 342 -4.01 -12.51 -20.56
CA GLN A 342 -3.39 -11.40 -21.30
C GLN A 342 -2.80 -11.89 -22.64
N ASN A 343 -2.15 -13.06 -22.65
CA ASN A 343 -1.60 -13.63 -23.88
C ASN A 343 -2.69 -14.07 -24.87
N LYS A 344 -3.83 -14.60 -24.39
CA LYS A 344 -5.00 -14.89 -25.25
C LYS A 344 -5.62 -13.65 -25.90
N GLN A 345 -5.59 -12.50 -25.22
CA GLN A 345 -6.12 -11.25 -25.78
C GLN A 345 -5.20 -10.67 -26.87
N LEU A 346 -3.88 -10.85 -26.74
CA LEU A 346 -2.91 -10.47 -27.78
C LEU A 346 -3.06 -11.37 -29.03
N GLU A 347 -3.25 -12.68 -28.85
CA GLU A 347 -3.49 -13.62 -29.96
C GLU A 347 -4.80 -13.33 -30.72
N CYS A 348 -5.81 -12.71 -30.09
CA CYS A 348 -7.06 -12.34 -30.77
C CYS A 348 -6.94 -11.04 -31.60
N CYS A 349 -6.02 -10.14 -31.25
CA CYS A 349 -5.79 -8.90 -32.00
C CYS A 349 -4.99 -9.11 -33.29
N ASP A 350 -4.28 -10.23 -33.42
CA ASP A 350 -3.51 -10.56 -34.63
C ASP A 350 -4.33 -11.32 -35.69
N VAL A 351 -5.55 -11.76 -35.37
CA VAL A 351 -6.40 -12.55 -36.30
C VAL A 351 -7.36 -11.67 -37.12
N GLU A 352 -7.54 -10.38 -36.78
CA GLU A 352 -8.36 -9.46 -37.60
C GLU A 352 -7.56 -8.69 -38.67
N GLY A 353 -6.24 -8.85 -38.72
CA GLY A 353 -5.36 -8.18 -39.69
C GLY A 353 -5.25 -8.83 -41.09
N GLU A 354 -5.70 -10.07 -41.27
CA GLU A 354 -5.49 -10.81 -42.52
C GLU A 354 -6.72 -10.96 -43.43
N LYS A 355 -7.85 -10.31 -43.13
CA LYS A 355 -9.06 -10.35 -43.99
C LYS A 355 -9.47 -9.04 -44.65
N SER A 356 -8.56 -8.06 -44.74
CA SER A 356 -8.81 -6.80 -45.46
C SER A 356 -7.69 -6.43 -46.44
N LYS A 357 -7.24 -7.40 -47.26
CA LYS A 357 -6.42 -7.16 -48.45
C LYS A 357 -6.93 -7.94 -49.66
N SER A 358 -8.17 -7.69 -50.09
CA SER A 358 -8.57 -7.98 -51.47
C SER A 358 -9.86 -7.25 -51.86
N PHE A 359 -9.94 -5.93 -51.77
CA PHE A 359 -10.91 -5.18 -52.57
C PHE A 359 -10.43 -3.72 -52.64
N TYR A 360 -10.29 -3.20 -53.87
CA TYR A 360 -9.72 -1.91 -54.27
C TYR A 360 -8.20 -1.80 -54.45
N GLY A 361 -7.74 -2.27 -55.62
CA GLY A 361 -6.58 -1.71 -56.32
C GLY A 361 -7.03 -1.26 -57.71
N GLY A 362 -7.45 0.00 -57.81
CA GLY A 362 -7.93 0.62 -59.04
C GLY A 362 -6.80 1.02 -60.00
N MET A 363 -7.11 0.84 -61.28
CA MET A 363 -6.75 1.68 -62.44
C MET A 363 -5.37 2.36 -62.48
N ASN A 364 -4.52 1.82 -63.35
CA ASN A 364 -3.47 2.56 -64.07
C ASN A 364 -4.06 3.39 -65.22
N ARG A 365 -3.51 4.59 -65.44
CA ARG A 365 -3.20 5.32 -66.71
C ARG A 365 -3.22 6.83 -66.40
N SER A 366 -2.07 7.52 -66.34
CA SER A 366 -1.23 8.06 -67.43
C SER A 366 -1.80 9.33 -68.08
N GLU A 367 -0.91 10.31 -68.32
CA GLU A 367 -1.04 11.55 -69.11
C GLU A 367 -1.61 12.76 -68.35
N GLU A 368 -1.11 14.01 -68.44
CA GLU A 368 -0.14 14.62 -69.35
C GLU A 368 0.34 15.98 -68.79
N CYS A 369 1.56 16.40 -69.16
CA CYS A 369 1.97 17.79 -69.16
C CYS A 369 1.36 18.48 -70.39
N GLY A 370 0.78 19.67 -70.21
CA GLY A 370 0.24 20.51 -71.28
C GLY A 370 -0.80 21.48 -70.76
#